data_AF-A0A9E1NGU4-F1
#
_entry.id   AF-A0A9E1NGU4-F1
#
_cell.length_a   1.000
_cell.length_b   1.000
_cell.length_c   1.000
_cell.angle_alpha   90.00
_cell.angle_beta   90.00
_cell.angle_gamma   90.00
#
_symmetry.space_group_name_H-M   'P 1'
#
loop_
_entity.id
_entity.type
_entity.pdbx_description
1 polymer ?
#
loop_
_entity_poly.entity_id
_entity_poly.type
_entity_poly.pdbx_seq_one_letter_code
_entity_poly.pdbx_strand_id
1 'polypeptide(L)'
;MKNNLVVSLLILSVAMNVAVLSVVGYNFYYHRHQPLPIRNFSSRMNHHFYQVLRLTPAQQIRMEPMAALFHRKIGALYSTITIKKDLLVKFLSQNNIDQTQIDRLQKQIAATQYNIQRIVISHLLDVKDILNENQQERFFALLNKNMSTEHCFFLNNGDQ
;
A
#
# COMPACT_ATOMS: atom_id res chain seq x y z
N MET A 1 44.63 -5.20 32.61
CA MET A 1 44.29 -4.93 31.18
C MET A 1 42.87 -5.37 30.78
N LYS A 2 41.93 -5.58 31.71
CA LYS A 2 40.60 -6.18 31.44
C LYS A 2 39.49 -5.12 31.28
N ASN A 3 39.62 -3.95 31.92
CA ASN A 3 38.62 -2.87 31.83
C ASN A 3 38.60 -2.19 30.46
N ASN A 4 39.76 -1.96 29.84
CA ASN A 4 39.82 -1.31 28.53
C ASN A 4 39.22 -2.18 27.42
N LEU A 5 39.26 -3.52 27.59
CA LEU A 5 38.69 -4.46 26.63
C LEU A 5 37.15 -4.49 26.72
N VAL A 6 36.61 -4.46 27.94
CA VAL A 6 35.15 -4.34 28.17
C VAL A 6 34.63 -2.99 27.69
N VAL A 7 35.36 -1.90 27.95
CA VAL A 7 35.00 -0.55 27.46
C VAL A 7 35.05 -0.50 25.93
N SER A 8 36.08 -1.06 25.28
CA SER A 8 36.15 -1.13 23.81
C SER A 8 35.02 -1.96 23.20
N LEU A 9 34.66 -3.09 23.81
CA LEU A 9 33.53 -3.92 23.37
C LEU A 9 32.19 -3.16 23.49
N LEU A 10 32.03 -2.37 24.56
CA LEU A 10 30.84 -1.58 24.80
C LEU A 10 30.72 -0.44 23.78
N ILE A 11 31.81 0.27 23.52
CA ILE A 11 31.86 1.32 22.49
C ILE A 11 31.56 0.74 21.10
N LEU A 12 32.12 -0.43 20.77
CA LEU A 12 31.86 -1.10 19.50
C LEU A 12 30.40 -1.51 19.35
N SER A 13 29.78 -2.03 20.42
CA SER A 13 28.36 -2.39 20.44
C SER A 13 27.45 -1.17 20.25
N VAL A 14 27.76 -0.05 20.92
CA VAL A 14 27.01 1.19 20.76
C VAL A 14 27.17 1.76 19.36
N ALA A 15 28.40 1.78 18.81
CA ALA A 15 28.66 2.25 17.45
C ALA A 15 27.93 1.44 16.40
N MET A 16 27.85 0.11 16.55
CA MET A 16 27.10 -0.78 15.67
C MET A 16 25.60 -0.45 15.67
N ASN A 17 25.01 -0.25 16.85
CA ASN A 17 23.60 0.13 16.97
C ASN A 17 23.33 1.52 16.37
N VAL A 18 24.22 2.49 16.58
CA VAL A 18 24.12 3.83 15.99
C VAL A 18 24.24 3.77 14.47
N ALA A 19 25.14 2.94 13.93
CA ALA A 19 25.27 2.75 12.48
C ALA A 19 24.00 2.14 11.87
N VAL A 20 23.41 1.12 12.52
CA VAL A 20 22.13 0.53 12.09
C VAL A 20 21.00 1.56 12.12
N LEU A 21 20.89 2.33 13.20
CA LEU A 21 19.88 3.40 13.29
C LEU A 21 20.11 4.51 12.27
N SER A 22 21.35 4.83 11.96
CA SER A 22 21.71 5.84 10.95
C SER A 22 21.39 5.35 9.55
N VAL A 23 21.69 4.09 9.22
CA VAL A 23 21.36 3.48 7.93
C VAL A 23 19.85 3.32 7.78
N VAL A 24 19.15 2.80 8.79
CA VAL A 24 17.69 2.66 8.76
C VAL A 24 17.02 4.04 8.72
N GLY A 25 17.47 4.99 9.53
CA GLY A 25 16.94 6.36 9.56
C GLY A 25 17.20 7.12 8.26
N TYR A 26 18.41 7.01 7.71
CA TYR A 26 18.77 7.61 6.42
C TYR A 26 18.00 6.95 5.28
N ASN A 27 17.94 5.61 5.25
CA ASN A 27 17.20 4.87 4.24
C ASN A 27 15.70 5.19 4.30
N PHE A 28 15.15 5.28 5.51
CA PHE A 28 13.76 5.67 5.74
C PHE A 28 13.51 7.13 5.34
N TYR A 29 14.38 8.07 5.72
CA TYR A 29 14.23 9.48 5.33
C TYR A 29 14.35 9.68 3.82
N TYR A 30 15.32 9.03 3.18
CA TYR A 30 15.56 9.12 1.74
C TYR A 30 14.44 8.42 0.92
N HIS A 31 13.91 7.29 1.39
CA HIS A 31 12.78 6.58 0.75
C HIS A 31 11.40 7.09 1.16
N ARG A 32 11.30 7.98 2.16
CA ARG A 32 10.05 8.66 2.55
C ARG A 32 9.84 9.95 1.77
N HIS A 33 10.89 10.48 1.14
CA HIS A 33 10.82 11.50 0.08
C HIS A 33 10.78 10.95 -1.33
N GLN A 34 11.03 9.65 -1.52
CA GLN A 34 10.33 9.00 -2.60
C GLN A 34 8.87 8.96 -2.15
N PRO A 35 7.94 9.67 -2.80
CA PRO A 35 6.57 9.21 -2.72
C PRO A 35 6.69 7.71 -3.03
N LEU A 36 6.10 6.85 -2.19
CA LEU A 36 5.59 5.57 -2.67
C LEU A 36 5.16 5.87 -4.10
N PRO A 37 5.60 5.14 -5.14
CA PRO A 37 4.94 5.32 -6.40
C PRO A 37 3.49 4.94 -6.14
N ILE A 38 2.68 5.95 -5.78
CA ILE A 38 1.49 6.34 -6.49
C ILE A 38 1.99 6.46 -7.93
N ARG A 39 2.30 5.30 -8.53
CA ARG A 39 2.01 5.06 -9.92
C ARG A 39 0.60 5.58 -9.99
N ASN A 40 0.46 6.74 -10.61
CA ASN A 40 -0.79 7.46 -10.77
C ASN A 40 -1.82 6.46 -11.29
N PHE A 41 -2.44 5.75 -10.36
CA PHE A 41 -3.36 4.64 -10.64
C PHE A 41 -4.65 5.23 -11.23
N SER A 42 -4.82 6.55 -11.08
CA SER A 42 -6.02 7.30 -11.33
C SER A 42 -6.15 7.94 -12.72
N SER A 43 -5.14 7.91 -13.60
CA SER A 43 -5.28 8.57 -14.91
C SER A 43 -4.70 7.80 -16.09
N ARG A 44 -3.41 7.45 -16.06
CA ARG A 44 -2.74 6.85 -17.23
C ARG A 44 -2.98 5.34 -17.34
N MET A 45 -3.18 4.65 -16.21
CA MET A 45 -3.53 3.22 -16.19
C MET A 45 -5.04 2.99 -16.41
N ASN A 46 -5.90 3.91 -15.95
CA ASN A 46 -7.35 3.82 -16.17
C ASN A 46 -7.74 3.85 -17.64
N HIS A 47 -7.11 4.71 -18.44
CA HIS A 47 -7.27 4.65 -19.89
C HIS A 47 -6.82 3.28 -20.42
N HIS A 48 -5.65 2.80 -19.99
CA HIS A 48 -5.09 1.56 -20.53
C HIS A 48 -5.87 0.29 -20.13
N PHE A 49 -6.45 0.23 -18.93
CA PHE A 49 -7.12 -0.98 -18.43
C PHE A 49 -8.45 -1.23 -19.15
N TYR A 50 -9.27 -0.19 -19.30
CA TYR A 50 -10.55 -0.28 -20.01
C TYR A 50 -10.37 -0.24 -21.55
N GLN A 51 -9.29 0.37 -22.07
CA GLN A 51 -8.96 0.31 -23.51
C GLN A 51 -8.68 -1.13 -23.98
N VAL A 52 -8.03 -1.95 -23.15
CA VAL A 52 -7.73 -3.36 -23.50
C VAL A 52 -9.02 -4.20 -23.59
N LEU A 53 -10.09 -3.80 -22.89
CA LEU A 53 -11.39 -4.48 -22.94
C LEU A 53 -12.19 -4.16 -24.21
N ARG A 54 -11.76 -3.19 -25.02
CA ARG A 54 -12.44 -2.75 -26.25
C ARG A 54 -13.95 -2.54 -26.00
N LEU A 55 -14.27 -1.71 -25.01
CA LEU A 55 -15.64 -1.41 -24.62
C LEU A 55 -16.40 -0.77 -25.80
N THR A 56 -17.70 -1.08 -25.90
CA THR A 56 -18.59 -0.35 -26.81
C THR A 56 -18.85 1.05 -26.26
N PRO A 57 -19.26 2.02 -27.10
CA PRO A 57 -19.61 3.36 -26.63
C PRO A 57 -20.70 3.34 -25.53
N ALA A 58 -21.69 2.46 -25.65
CA ALA A 58 -22.75 2.28 -24.66
C ALA A 58 -22.22 1.74 -23.32
N GLN A 59 -21.27 0.81 -23.35
CA GLN A 59 -20.61 0.30 -22.14
C GLN A 59 -19.74 1.39 -21.49
N GLN A 60 -19.04 2.19 -22.30
CA GLN A 60 -18.16 3.25 -21.80
C GLN A 60 -18.94 4.34 -21.04
N ILE A 61 -20.09 4.76 -21.57
CA ILE A 61 -20.99 5.73 -20.91
C ILE A 61 -21.45 5.21 -19.53
N ARG A 62 -21.70 3.91 -19.41
CA ARG A 62 -22.08 3.30 -18.12
C ARG A 62 -20.89 3.16 -17.16
N MET A 63 -19.71 2.87 -17.70
CA MET A 63 -18.50 2.60 -16.92
C MET A 63 -17.92 3.87 -16.27
N GLU A 64 -17.95 5.00 -16.95
CA GLU A 64 -17.33 6.25 -16.50
C GLU A 64 -17.81 6.72 -15.11
N PRO A 65 -19.12 6.88 -14.84
CA PRO A 65 -19.58 7.34 -13.52
C PRO A 65 -19.25 6.33 -12.41
N MET A 66 -19.26 5.03 -12.71
CA MET A 66 -18.93 3.98 -11.75
C MET A 66 -17.45 4.00 -11.39
N ALA A 67 -16.57 4.14 -12.39
CA ALA A 67 -15.14 4.33 -12.18
C ALA A 67 -14.87 5.60 -11.36
N ALA A 68 -15.49 6.74 -11.69
CA ALA A 68 -15.30 7.98 -10.95
C ALA A 68 -15.72 7.84 -9.48
N LEU A 69 -16.88 7.21 -9.22
CA LEU A 69 -17.38 6.96 -7.88
C LEU A 69 -16.43 6.04 -7.08
N PHE A 70 -15.95 4.96 -7.70
CA PHE A 70 -15.00 4.03 -7.11
C PHE A 70 -13.71 4.75 -6.69
N HIS A 71 -13.10 5.50 -7.60
CA HIS A 71 -11.86 6.24 -7.32
C HIS A 71 -12.02 7.25 -6.19
N ARG A 72 -13.15 7.97 -6.15
CA ARG A 72 -13.45 8.91 -5.07
C ARG A 72 -13.56 8.20 -3.73
N LYS A 73 -14.32 7.10 -3.65
CA LYS A 73 -14.51 6.33 -2.40
C LYS A 73 -13.20 5.74 -1.90
N ILE A 74 -12.42 5.12 -2.79
CA ILE A 74 -11.14 4.51 -2.46
C ILE A 74 -10.09 5.56 -2.07
N GLY A 75 -10.02 6.69 -2.78
CA GLY A 75 -9.11 7.78 -2.46
C GLY A 75 -9.30 8.33 -1.04
N ALA A 76 -10.55 8.53 -0.62
CA ALA A 76 -10.86 8.99 0.73
C ALA A 76 -10.43 7.98 1.81
N LEU A 77 -10.62 6.68 1.56
CA LEU A 77 -10.21 5.62 2.49
C LEU A 77 -8.68 5.48 2.57
N TYR A 78 -7.97 5.61 1.44
CA TYR A 78 -6.50 5.61 1.46
C TYR A 78 -5.94 6.82 2.21
N SER A 79 -6.50 8.01 2.02
CA SER A 79 -6.11 9.19 2.81
C SER A 79 -6.28 8.94 4.31
N THR A 80 -7.38 8.29 4.70
CA THR A 80 -7.63 7.88 6.09
C THR A 80 -6.57 6.89 6.60
N ILE A 81 -6.16 5.91 5.79
CA ILE A 81 -5.08 4.97 6.17
C ILE A 81 -3.75 5.72 6.33
N THR A 82 -3.43 6.64 5.43
CA THR A 82 -2.18 7.42 5.52
C THR A 82 -2.12 8.22 6.81
N ILE A 83 -3.18 8.96 7.14
CA ILE A 83 -3.28 9.71 8.41
C ILE A 83 -3.09 8.78 9.61
N LYS A 84 -3.74 7.61 9.61
CA LYS A 84 -3.62 6.63 10.70
C LYS A 84 -2.22 6.02 10.79
N LYS A 85 -1.54 5.80 9.67
CA LYS A 85 -0.14 5.33 9.67
C LYS A 85 0.80 6.38 10.25
N ASP A 86 0.60 7.66 9.93
CA ASP A 86 1.40 8.74 10.52
C ASP A 86 1.16 8.87 12.03
N LEU A 87 -0.08 8.70 12.48
CA LEU A 87 -0.40 8.63 13.91
C LEU A 87 0.26 7.43 14.59
N LEU A 88 0.34 6.27 13.92
CA LEU A 88 0.98 5.09 14.47
C LEU A 88 2.48 5.33 14.66
N VAL A 89 3.15 5.92 13.67
CA VAL A 89 4.57 6.32 13.78
C VAL A 89 4.75 7.31 14.93
N LYS A 90 3.84 8.29 15.06
CA LYS A 90 3.87 9.27 16.16
C LYS A 90 3.78 8.58 17.52
N PHE A 91 2.85 7.66 17.73
CA PHE A 91 2.72 6.92 19.00
C PHE A 91 3.93 6.05 19.31
N LEU A 92 4.50 5.38 18.30
CA LEU A 92 5.69 4.55 18.49
C LEU A 92 6.95 5.37 18.78
N SER A 93 6.97 6.66 18.43
CA SER A 93 8.09 7.57 18.71
C SER A 93 8.08 8.16 20.13
N GLN A 94 7.04 7.91 20.93
CA GLN A 94 6.92 8.43 22.29
C GLN A 94 7.75 7.60 23.29
N ASN A 95 8.35 8.26 24.27
CA ASN A 95 9.16 7.61 25.32
C ASN A 95 8.35 6.65 26.22
N ASN A 96 7.04 6.86 26.33
CA ASN A 96 6.12 5.97 27.02
C ASN A 96 5.03 5.53 26.05
N ILE A 97 5.08 4.26 25.66
CA ILE A 97 4.20 3.70 24.63
C ILE A 97 2.87 3.31 25.28
N ASP A 98 1.78 3.96 24.86
CA ASP A 98 0.42 3.54 25.23
C ASP A 98 -0.05 2.44 24.26
N GLN A 99 0.08 1.20 24.71
CA GLN A 99 -0.34 0.02 23.95
C GLN A 99 -1.83 0.04 23.60
N THR A 100 -2.67 0.62 24.47
CA THR A 100 -4.13 0.69 24.25
C THR A 100 -4.46 1.62 23.07
N GLN A 101 -3.73 2.72 22.92
CA GLN A 101 -3.87 3.63 21.78
C GLN A 101 -3.40 2.99 20.47
N ILE A 102 -2.31 2.23 20.51
CA ILE A 102 -1.83 1.48 19.34
C ILE A 102 -2.86 0.42 18.91
N ASP A 103 -3.38 -0.38 19.83
CA ASP A 103 -4.35 -1.43 19.52
C ASP A 103 -5.64 -0.84 18.93
N ARG A 104 -6.11 0.29 19.47
CA ARG A 104 -7.26 1.01 18.92
C ARG A 104 -6.99 1.49 17.50
N LEU A 105 -5.80 2.05 17.24
CA LEU A 105 -5.42 2.54 15.92
C LEU A 105 -5.28 1.40 14.90
N GLN A 106 -4.72 0.25 15.31
CA GLN A 106 -4.64 -0.94 14.48
C GLN A 106 -6.04 -1.45 14.09
N LYS A 107 -6.97 -1.56 15.04
CA LYS A 107 -8.37 -1.93 14.77
C LYS A 107 -9.03 -0.97 13.76
N GLN A 108 -8.75 0.32 13.90
CA GLN A 108 -9.26 1.34 12.98
C GLN A 108 -8.65 1.23 11.58
N ILE A 109 -7.37 0.87 11.45
CA ILE A 109 -6.72 0.61 10.17
C ILE A 109 -7.33 -0.63 9.52
N ALA A 110 -7.46 -1.73 10.27
CA ALA A 110 -8.06 -2.98 9.80
C ALA A 110 -9.50 -2.77 9.29
N ALA A 111 -10.33 -2.03 10.03
CA ALA A 111 -11.68 -1.69 9.59
C ALA A 111 -11.69 -0.87 8.28
N THR A 112 -10.70 0.03 8.10
CA THR A 112 -10.59 0.82 6.87
C THR A 112 -10.16 -0.06 5.69
N GLN A 113 -9.22 -0.98 5.91
CA GLN A 113 -8.79 -1.96 4.90
C GLN A 113 -9.93 -2.90 4.49
N TYR A 114 -10.73 -3.38 5.46
CA TYR A 114 -11.92 -4.17 5.18
C TYR A 114 -12.91 -3.43 4.28
N ASN A 115 -13.15 -2.14 4.55
CA ASN A 115 -14.03 -1.32 3.71
C ASN A 115 -13.48 -1.12 2.29
N ILE A 116 -12.16 -0.94 2.14
CA ILE A 116 -11.50 -0.90 0.82
C ILE A 116 -11.78 -2.19 0.05
N GLN A 117 -11.53 -3.35 0.67
CA GLN A 117 -11.74 -4.66 0.02
C GLN A 117 -13.21 -4.83 -0.41
N ARG A 118 -14.16 -4.47 0.45
CA ARG A 118 -15.60 -4.52 0.09
C ARG A 118 -15.95 -3.65 -1.11
N ILE A 119 -15.42 -2.43 -1.16
CA ILE A 119 -15.68 -1.51 -2.28
C ILE A 119 -15.03 -2.01 -3.57
N VAL A 120 -13.82 -2.57 -3.49
CA VAL A 120 -13.16 -3.20 -4.64
C VAL A 120 -14.00 -4.36 -5.17
N ILE A 121 -14.42 -5.30 -4.31
CA ILE A 121 -15.26 -6.44 -4.71
C ILE A 121 -16.56 -5.95 -5.35
N SER A 122 -17.23 -4.98 -4.74
CA SER A 122 -18.45 -4.39 -5.30
C SER A 122 -18.20 -3.82 -6.70
N HIS A 123 -17.14 -3.03 -6.88
CA HIS A 123 -16.78 -2.44 -8.17
C HIS A 123 -16.44 -3.50 -9.22
N LEU A 124 -15.79 -4.60 -8.84
CA LEU A 124 -15.50 -5.70 -9.76
C LEU A 124 -16.77 -6.41 -10.25
N LEU A 125 -17.76 -6.60 -9.37
CA LEU A 125 -19.06 -7.18 -9.73
C LEU A 125 -19.84 -6.24 -10.66
N ASP A 126 -19.89 -4.97 -10.28
CA ASP A 126 -20.46 -3.86 -11.05
C ASP A 126 -19.88 -3.78 -12.48
N VAL A 127 -18.55 -3.92 -12.60
CA VAL A 127 -17.88 -3.97 -13.92
C VAL A 127 -18.27 -5.23 -14.68
N LYS A 128 -18.27 -6.40 -14.02
CA LYS A 128 -18.61 -7.68 -14.64
C LYS A 128 -19.98 -7.63 -15.32
N ASP A 129 -20.97 -7.01 -14.67
CA ASP A 129 -22.35 -6.91 -15.19
C ASP A 129 -22.47 -6.07 -16.47
N ILE A 130 -21.51 -5.19 -16.76
CA ILE A 130 -21.47 -4.38 -17.99
C ILE A 130 -20.81 -5.14 -19.14
N LEU A 131 -19.86 -6.02 -18.83
CA LEU A 131 -19.03 -6.71 -19.80
C LEU A 131 -19.73 -7.94 -20.37
N ASN A 132 -19.51 -8.23 -21.65
CA ASN A 132 -19.86 -9.53 -22.22
C ASN A 132 -18.85 -10.61 -21.80
N GLU A 133 -19.16 -11.88 -22.05
CA GLU A 133 -18.34 -13.03 -21.63
C GLU A 133 -16.87 -12.92 -22.07
N ASN A 134 -16.60 -12.58 -23.32
CA ASN A 134 -15.22 -12.44 -23.84
C ASN A 134 -14.47 -11.30 -23.13
N GLN A 135 -15.17 -10.18 -22.87
CA GLN A 135 -14.59 -9.05 -22.15
C GLN A 135 -14.34 -9.39 -20.68
N GLN A 136 -15.22 -10.17 -20.04
CA GLN A 136 -15.04 -10.64 -18.66
C GLN A 136 -13.80 -11.52 -18.54
N GLU A 137 -13.59 -12.48 -19.45
CA GLU A 137 -12.39 -13.33 -19.45
C GLU A 137 -11.10 -12.49 -19.53
N ARG A 138 -11.06 -11.52 -20.45
CA ARG A 138 -9.91 -10.61 -20.58
C ARG A 138 -9.70 -9.78 -19.33
N PHE A 139 -10.79 -9.27 -18.75
CA PHE A 139 -10.77 -8.48 -17.53
C PHE A 139 -10.16 -9.26 -16.35
N PHE A 140 -10.64 -10.48 -16.09
CA PHE A 140 -10.11 -11.30 -15.01
C PHE A 140 -8.69 -11.81 -15.28
N ALA A 141 -8.33 -12.09 -16.54
CA ALA A 141 -6.96 -12.41 -16.91
C ALA A 141 -5.99 -11.24 -16.61
N LEU A 142 -6.39 -10.00 -16.90
CA LEU A 142 -5.61 -8.81 -16.55
C LEU A 142 -5.48 -8.61 -15.04
N LEU A 143 -6.58 -8.81 -14.29
CA LEU A 143 -6.56 -8.74 -12.83
C LEU A 143 -5.60 -9.77 -12.22
N ASN A 144 -5.68 -11.03 -12.65
CA ASN A 144 -4.80 -12.09 -12.17
C ASN A 144 -3.32 -11.76 -12.46
N LYS A 145 -3.00 -11.29 -13.66
CA LYS A 145 -1.63 -10.89 -14.03
C LYS A 145 -1.09 -9.80 -13.11
N ASN A 146 -1.90 -8.78 -12.81
CA ASN A 146 -1.49 -7.68 -11.95
C ASN A 146 -1.37 -8.11 -10.47
N MET A 147 -2.29 -8.93 -9.97
CA MET A 147 -2.24 -9.43 -8.58
C MET A 147 -1.03 -10.35 -8.33
N SER A 148 -0.66 -11.19 -9.29
CA SER A 148 0.55 -12.02 -9.17
C SER A 148 1.85 -11.21 -9.13
N THR A 149 1.83 -9.95 -9.58
CA THR A 149 3.01 -9.08 -9.60
C THR A 149 3.17 -8.30 -8.28
N GLU A 150 2.07 -7.89 -7.62
CA GLU A 150 2.15 -7.15 -6.35
C GLU A 150 2.50 -8.02 -5.14
N HIS A 151 2.35 -9.35 -5.23
CA HIS A 151 2.77 -10.27 -4.18
C HIS A 151 4.30 -10.41 -4.04
N CYS A 152 5.07 -9.85 -4.99
CA CYS A 152 6.52 -9.94 -5.01
C CYS A 152 7.23 -8.99 -4.02
N PHE A 153 6.54 -7.98 -3.47
CA PHE A 153 7.20 -6.94 -2.67
C PHE A 153 7.61 -7.40 -1.25
N PHE A 154 7.05 -8.51 -0.76
CA PHE A 154 7.40 -9.07 0.56
C PHE A 154 8.16 -10.41 0.50
N LEU A 155 8.42 -10.95 -0.69
CA LEU A 155 9.06 -12.27 -0.86
C LEU A 155 10.37 -12.25 -1.67
N ASN A 156 10.78 -11.11 -2.23
CA ASN A 156 12.03 -11.05 -3.00
C ASN A 156 13.18 -10.42 -2.20
N ASN A 157 13.68 -11.18 -1.22
CA ASN A 157 15.03 -11.03 -0.66
C ASN A 157 15.55 -12.42 -0.29
N GLY A 158 15.89 -13.18 -1.33
CA GLY A 158 16.53 -14.48 -1.20
C GLY A 158 16.88 -14.98 -2.59
N ASP A 159 18.18 -14.97 -2.87
CA ASP A 159 18.84 -15.57 -4.04
C ASP A 159 18.87 -14.71 -5.31
N GLN A 160 19.90 -13.85 -5.39
CA GLN A 160 21.06 -14.05 -6.29
C GLN A 160 22.19 -13.08 -5.92
#